data_AF-A0A9D8H719-F1
#
_entry.id   AF-A0A9D8H719-F1
#
_cell.length_a   1.000
_cell.length_b   1.000
_cell.length_c   1.000
_cell.angle_alpha   90.00
_cell.angle_beta   90.00
_cell.angle_gamma   90.00
#
_symmetry.space_group_name_H-M   'P 1'
#
loop_
_entity.id
_entity.type
_entity.pdbx_description
1 polymer ?
#
loop_
_entity_poly.entity_id
_entity_poly.type
_entity_poly.pdbx_seq_one_letter_code
_entity_poly.pdbx_strand_id
1 'polypeptide(L)'
;NSSIEDNWLAPSDTPSNKQGEEIVVNFRIFNQPFIGLNGGPRFPHSEAISFQIPCADQKEIDFYWNALTADGGMESQCGWLKDRFGVSWQITSPEMMNYLSGPDTQGSKRATEAMLKMKKIILADLKSAYFNQ
;
A
#
# COMPACT_ATOMS: atom_id res chain seq x y z
N ASN A 1 5.30 15.38 -0.41
CA ASN A 1 5.63 15.43 -1.85
C ASN A 1 4.60 14.69 -2.70
N SER A 2 3.31 14.91 -2.44
CA SER A 2 2.21 14.34 -3.23
C SER A 2 1.27 15.48 -3.58
N SER A 3 0.72 15.46 -4.80
CA SER A 3 -0.05 16.56 -5.37
C SER A 3 -1.03 16.03 -6.41
N ILE A 4 -2.17 16.70 -6.55
CA ILE A 4 -3.02 16.59 -7.73
C ILE A 4 -2.48 17.61 -8.74
N GLU A 5 -2.37 17.21 -10.00
CA GLU A 5 -1.89 18.07 -11.09
C GLU A 5 -3.09 18.56 -11.91
N ASP A 6 -3.16 18.22 -13.20
CA ASP A 6 -4.28 18.55 -14.08
C ASP A 6 -5.21 17.35 -14.35
N ASN A 7 -6.29 17.61 -15.06
CA ASN A 7 -7.28 16.61 -15.45
C ASN A 7 -7.81 16.86 -16.86
N TRP A 8 -8.32 15.80 -17.47
CA TRP A 8 -9.08 15.87 -18.72
C TRP A 8 -10.55 15.56 -18.43
N LEU A 9 -11.41 16.54 -18.70
CA LEU A 9 -12.87 16.40 -18.59
C LEU A 9 -13.50 15.99 -19.92
N ALA A 10 -14.58 15.22 -19.85
CA ALA A 10 -15.36 14.86 -21.03
C ALA A 10 -15.94 16.12 -21.71
N PRO A 11 -15.60 16.38 -22.99
CA PRO A 11 -16.04 17.61 -23.67
C PRO A 11 -17.52 17.58 -24.05
N SER A 12 -18.11 16.39 -24.12
CA SER A 12 -19.52 16.12 -24.40
C SER A 12 -19.92 14.80 -23.73
N ASP A 13 -21.21 14.49 -23.75
CA ASP A 13 -21.68 13.16 -23.37
C ASP A 13 -21.06 12.08 -24.30
N THR A 14 -20.68 10.96 -23.70
CA THR A 14 -20.17 9.76 -24.37
C THR A 14 -20.93 8.54 -23.84
N PRO A 15 -20.81 7.35 -24.46
CA PRO A 15 -21.44 6.15 -23.90
C PRO A 15 -20.98 5.79 -22.48
N SER A 16 -19.82 6.28 -22.03
CA SER A 16 -19.20 5.94 -20.74
C SER A 16 -19.19 7.08 -19.72
N ASN A 17 -19.32 8.34 -20.15
CA ASN A 17 -19.15 9.53 -19.31
C ASN A 17 -20.10 10.66 -19.73
N LYS A 18 -20.59 11.43 -18.77
CA LYS A 18 -21.31 12.68 -19.02
C LYS A 18 -20.36 13.84 -19.25
N GLN A 19 -20.82 14.86 -19.96
CA GLN A 19 -20.08 16.11 -20.11
C GLN A 19 -19.65 16.66 -18.74
N GLY A 20 -18.37 17.02 -18.64
CA GLY A 20 -17.79 17.59 -17.42
C GLY A 20 -17.31 16.58 -16.38
N GLU A 21 -17.55 15.27 -16.56
CA GLU A 21 -16.93 14.25 -15.72
C GLU A 21 -15.44 14.07 -16.05
N GLU A 22 -14.64 13.75 -15.05
CA GLU A 22 -13.24 13.39 -15.25
C GLU A 22 -13.12 12.11 -16.08
N ILE A 23 -12.37 12.20 -17.19
CA ILE A 23 -11.89 11.02 -17.92
C ILE A 23 -10.55 10.62 -17.32
N VAL A 24 -9.63 11.57 -17.17
CA VAL A 24 -8.27 11.37 -16.67
C VAL A 24 -7.94 12.37 -15.57
N VAL A 25 -7.24 11.93 -14.53
CA VAL A 25 -6.63 12.77 -13.49
C VAL A 25 -5.14 12.48 -13.42
N ASN A 26 -4.30 13.50 -13.58
CA ASN A 26 -2.86 13.40 -13.37
C ASN A 26 -2.53 13.79 -11.92
N PHE A 27 -1.66 13.02 -11.28
CA PHE A 27 -1.26 13.27 -9.89
C PHE A 27 0.13 12.72 -9.61
N ARG A 28 0.71 13.11 -8.47
CA ARG A 28 1.97 12.59 -7.96
C ARG A 28 1.78 11.93 -6.60
N ILE A 29 2.37 10.75 -6.44
CA ILE A 29 2.56 10.11 -5.13
C ILE A 29 4.06 10.04 -4.89
N PHE A 30 4.54 10.64 -3.80
CA PHE A 30 5.97 10.71 -3.49
C PHE A 30 6.83 11.20 -4.67
N ASN A 31 6.35 12.25 -5.35
CA ASN A 31 6.94 12.84 -6.55
C ASN A 31 6.96 11.94 -7.80
N GLN A 32 6.43 10.71 -7.74
CA GLN A 32 6.25 9.85 -8.90
C GLN A 32 4.95 10.21 -9.62
N PRO A 33 4.97 10.52 -10.93
CA PRO A 33 3.77 10.86 -11.69
C PRO A 33 2.92 9.61 -12.00
N PHE A 34 1.61 9.77 -11.91
CA PHE A 34 0.59 8.78 -12.21
C PHE A 34 -0.56 9.41 -12.99
N ILE A 35 -1.26 8.55 -13.74
CA ILE A 35 -2.48 8.89 -14.47
C ILE A 35 -3.58 7.96 -13.98
N GLY A 36 -4.65 8.53 -13.42
CA GLY A 36 -5.89 7.80 -13.10
C GLY A 36 -6.87 7.94 -14.25
N LEU A 37 -7.42 6.83 -14.75
CA LEU A 37 -8.39 6.79 -15.84
C LEU A 37 -9.72 6.23 -15.34
N ASN A 38 -10.80 6.97 -15.52
CA ASN A 38 -12.16 6.49 -15.27
C ASN A 38 -12.64 5.57 -16.41
N GLY A 39 -12.08 4.36 -16.49
CA GLY A 39 -12.33 3.37 -17.56
C GLY A 39 -13.47 2.37 -17.29
N GLY A 40 -14.18 2.51 -16.17
CA GLY A 40 -15.20 1.56 -15.73
C GLY A 40 -14.63 0.25 -15.15
N PRO A 41 -15.50 -0.69 -14.71
CA PRO A 41 -15.10 -1.83 -13.87
C PRO A 41 -14.52 -3.02 -14.64
N ARG A 42 -14.22 -2.87 -15.94
CA ARG A 42 -13.86 -3.99 -16.83
C ARG A 42 -12.52 -4.64 -16.48
N PHE A 43 -11.59 -3.87 -15.90
CA PHE A 43 -10.23 -4.32 -15.61
C PHE A 43 -9.92 -4.15 -14.12
N PRO A 44 -10.14 -5.18 -13.30
CA PRO A 44 -9.83 -5.11 -11.88
C PRO A 44 -8.31 -5.14 -11.65
N HIS A 45 -7.86 -4.42 -10.62
CA HIS A 45 -6.50 -4.54 -10.13
C HIS A 45 -6.23 -5.92 -9.51
N SER A 46 -4.97 -6.32 -9.53
CA SER A 46 -4.46 -7.51 -8.83
C SER A 46 -3.15 -7.19 -8.13
N GLU A 47 -2.71 -8.11 -7.28
CA GLU A 47 -1.46 -8.04 -6.53
C GLU A 47 -0.21 -8.05 -7.43
N ALA A 48 -0.37 -8.32 -8.73
CA ALA A 48 0.72 -8.31 -9.71
C ALA A 48 1.40 -6.93 -9.81
N ILE A 49 0.67 -5.84 -9.56
CA ILE A 49 1.22 -4.50 -9.39
C ILE A 49 0.86 -4.02 -7.98
N SER A 50 1.88 -3.62 -7.22
CA SER A 50 1.68 -3.03 -5.90
C SER A 50 2.68 -1.90 -5.65
N PHE A 51 2.30 -0.99 -4.75
CA PHE A 51 3.17 0.10 -4.30
C PHE A 51 3.67 -0.17 -2.89
N GLN A 52 4.98 -0.04 -2.69
CA GLN A 52 5.60 -0.22 -1.39
C GLN A 52 5.85 1.13 -0.73
N ILE A 53 5.45 1.27 0.53
CA ILE A 53 5.71 2.44 1.36
C ILE A 53 6.69 2.03 2.48
N PRO A 54 7.98 2.40 2.39
CA PRO A 54 8.96 2.14 3.44
C PRO A 54 8.78 3.14 4.59
N CYS A 55 8.08 2.72 5.63
CA CYS A 55 7.79 3.52 6.82
C CYS A 55 8.99 3.58 7.75
N ALA A 56 9.24 4.77 8.33
CA ALA A 56 10.35 4.99 9.24
C ALA A 56 10.16 4.29 10.60
N ASP A 57 8.93 4.20 11.09
CA ASP A 57 8.59 3.64 12.40
C ASP A 57 7.16 3.08 12.44
N GLN A 58 6.76 2.56 13.61
CA GLN A 58 5.42 2.01 13.82
C GLN A 58 4.30 3.05 13.64
N LYS A 59 4.56 4.33 13.94
CA LYS A 59 3.55 5.38 13.83
C LYS A 59 3.21 5.64 12.35
N GLU A 60 4.22 5.65 11.47
CA GLU A 60 3.99 5.74 10.03
C GLU A 60 3.29 4.49 9.48
N ILE A 61 3.69 3.29 9.94
CA ILE A 61 2.99 2.04 9.58
C ILE A 61 1.50 2.16 9.92
N ASP A 62 1.19 2.55 11.16
CA ASP A 62 -0.18 2.68 11.64
C ASP A 62 -0.96 3.74 10.84
N PHE A 63 -0.32 4.88 10.53
CA PHE A 63 -0.93 5.94 9.75
C PHE A 63 -1.34 5.45 8.35
N TYR A 64 -0.41 4.89 7.57
CA TYR A 64 -0.71 4.43 6.22
C TYR A 64 -1.63 3.21 6.20
N TRP A 65 -1.44 2.26 7.12
CA TRP A 65 -2.31 1.09 7.23
C TRP A 65 -3.76 1.50 7.46
N ASN A 66 -4.00 2.37 8.45
CA ASN A 66 -5.35 2.81 8.77
C ASN A 66 -5.96 3.66 7.65
N ALA A 67 -5.16 4.55 7.04
CA ALA A 67 -5.65 5.40 5.96
C ALA A 67 -6.04 4.60 4.70
N LEU A 68 -5.26 3.58 4.34
CA LEU A 68 -5.52 2.80 3.13
C LEU A 68 -6.57 1.70 3.33
N THR A 69 -6.76 1.21 4.56
CA THR A 69 -7.83 0.24 4.87
C THR A 69 -9.18 0.89 5.16
N ALA A 70 -9.24 2.21 5.33
CA ALA A 70 -10.48 2.95 5.54
C ALA A 70 -11.40 2.91 4.30
N ASP A 71 -12.69 3.17 4.53
CA ASP A 71 -13.72 3.42 3.50
C ASP A 71 -13.79 2.38 2.37
N GLY A 72 -13.63 1.10 2.72
CA GLY A 72 -13.73 -0.03 1.78
C GLY A 72 -12.39 -0.65 1.39
N GLY A 73 -11.27 -0.23 2.00
CA GLY A 73 -10.02 -0.95 1.91
C GLY A 73 -10.06 -2.33 2.59
N MET A 74 -9.11 -3.19 2.23
CA MET A 74 -9.04 -4.57 2.68
C MET A 74 -7.64 -4.93 3.17
N GLU A 75 -7.55 -5.38 4.42
CA GLU A 75 -6.31 -5.93 4.95
C GLU A 75 -5.93 -7.25 4.27
N SER A 76 -4.63 -7.44 4.06
CA SER A 76 -4.03 -8.71 3.65
C SER A 76 -2.90 -9.09 4.62
N GLN A 77 -2.10 -10.09 4.27
CA GLN A 77 -1.06 -10.66 5.12
C GLN A 77 0.28 -9.95 4.97
N CYS A 78 1.13 -10.03 5.99
CA CYS A 78 2.55 -9.65 5.94
C CYS A 78 2.80 -8.21 5.46
N GLY A 79 1.99 -7.25 5.89
CA GLY A 79 2.10 -5.85 5.49
C GLY A 79 1.37 -5.50 4.19
N TRP A 80 0.69 -6.44 3.55
CA TRP A 80 -0.10 -6.19 2.35
C TRP A 80 -1.51 -5.70 2.69
N LEU A 81 -2.06 -4.85 1.83
CA LEU A 81 -3.47 -4.44 1.85
C LEU A 81 -3.91 -4.02 0.44
N LYS A 82 -5.21 -3.84 0.26
CA LYS A 82 -5.79 -3.13 -0.89
C LYS A 82 -6.49 -1.88 -0.40
N ASP A 83 -6.37 -0.78 -1.13
CA ASP A 83 -7.18 0.40 -0.86
C ASP A 83 -8.64 0.24 -1.34
N ARG A 84 -9.48 1.24 -1.09
CA ARG A 84 -10.89 1.24 -1.52
C ARG A 84 -11.11 1.13 -3.03
N PHE A 85 -10.08 1.36 -3.85
CA PHE A 85 -10.12 1.21 -5.30
C PHE A 85 -9.59 -0.14 -5.76
N GLY A 86 -9.15 -1.00 -4.83
CA GLY A 86 -8.60 -2.33 -5.11
C GLY A 86 -7.11 -2.32 -5.48
N VAL A 87 -6.42 -1.17 -5.42
CA VAL A 87 -4.98 -1.09 -5.69
C VAL A 87 -4.22 -1.73 -4.54
N SER A 88 -3.23 -2.57 -4.85
CA SER A 88 -2.45 -3.29 -3.85
C SER A 88 -1.30 -2.44 -3.30
N TRP A 89 -1.11 -2.48 -1.97
CA TRP A 89 -0.06 -1.76 -1.26
C TRP A 89 0.71 -2.69 -0.32
N GLN A 90 1.98 -2.36 -0.09
CA GLN A 90 2.85 -3.02 0.88
C GLN A 90 3.38 -1.99 1.87
N ILE A 91 2.94 -2.07 3.11
CA ILE A 91 3.41 -1.21 4.20
C ILE A 91 4.55 -1.95 4.90
N THR A 92 5.77 -1.49 4.64
CA THR A 92 7.00 -2.12 5.14
C THR A 92 7.82 -1.12 5.94
N SER A 93 8.90 -1.57 6.57
CA SER A 93 9.87 -0.68 7.21
C SER A 93 11.28 -1.22 7.04
N PRO A 94 12.30 -0.39 6.78
CA PRO A 94 13.68 -0.84 6.79
C PRO A 94 14.07 -1.55 8.10
N GLU A 95 13.49 -1.17 9.24
CA GLU A 95 13.75 -1.84 10.52
C GLU A 95 13.37 -3.33 10.49
N MET A 96 12.28 -3.69 9.82
CA MET A 96 11.84 -5.09 9.75
C MET A 96 12.89 -5.99 9.10
N MET A 97 13.68 -5.46 8.14
CA MET A 97 14.70 -6.21 7.44
C MET A 97 15.90 -6.55 8.33
N ASN A 98 16.16 -5.75 9.38
CA ASN A 98 17.17 -6.08 10.38
C ASN A 98 16.83 -7.37 11.14
N TYR A 99 15.54 -7.72 11.21
CA TYR A 99 15.05 -8.93 11.87
C TYR A 99 14.81 -10.07 10.89
N LEU A 100 14.19 -9.82 9.74
CA LEU A 100 13.86 -10.88 8.77
C LEU A 100 15.08 -11.40 7.99
N SER A 101 16.09 -10.54 7.82
CA SER A 101 17.35 -10.86 7.14
C SER A 101 18.58 -10.55 7.99
N GLY A 102 18.41 -10.60 9.32
CA GLY A 102 19.48 -10.37 10.27
C GLY A 102 20.54 -11.49 10.25
N PRO A 103 21.74 -11.23 10.83
CA PRO A 103 22.86 -12.18 10.84
C PRO A 103 22.60 -13.45 11.67
N ASP A 104 21.65 -13.44 12.62
CA ASP A 104 21.21 -14.65 13.32
C ASP A 104 20.12 -15.35 12.48
N THR A 105 20.49 -16.44 11.81
CA THR A 105 19.57 -17.25 11.01
C THR A 105 18.39 -17.80 11.82
N GLN A 106 18.58 -18.16 13.09
CA GLN A 106 17.49 -18.67 13.93
C GLN A 106 16.57 -17.53 14.38
N GLY A 107 17.13 -16.37 14.73
CA GLY A 107 16.39 -15.14 14.97
C GLY A 107 15.54 -14.73 13.76
N SER A 108 16.14 -14.72 12.57
CA SER A 108 15.44 -14.42 11.31
C SER A 108 14.30 -15.39 11.02
N LYS A 109 14.50 -16.68 11.32
CA LYS A 109 13.42 -17.68 11.22
C LYS A 109 12.26 -17.37 12.18
N ARG A 110 12.53 -17.08 13.45
CA ARG A 110 11.49 -16.73 14.43
C ARG A 110 10.74 -15.45 14.04
N ALA A 111 11.46 -14.41 13.61
CA ALA A 111 10.86 -13.17 13.14
C ALA A 111 9.97 -13.40 11.90
N THR A 112 10.41 -14.24 10.97
CA THR A 112 9.61 -14.63 9.80
C THR A 112 8.34 -15.38 10.21
N GLU A 113 8.44 -16.34 11.13
CA GLU A 113 7.28 -17.08 11.67
C GLU A 113 6.29 -16.16 12.40
N ALA A 114 6.77 -15.11 13.08
CA ALA A 114 5.92 -14.09 13.67
C ALA A 114 5.22 -13.25 12.59
N MET A 115 5.96 -12.78 11.58
CA MET A 115 5.42 -11.99 10.47
C MET A 115 4.31 -12.73 9.71
N LEU A 116 4.45 -14.04 9.48
CA LEU A 116 3.46 -14.85 8.77
C LEU A 116 2.09 -14.93 9.49
N LYS A 117 2.04 -14.55 10.77
CA LYS A 117 0.80 -14.47 11.56
C LYS A 117 0.22 -13.04 11.58
N MET A 118 0.93 -12.08 11.00
CA MET A 118 0.56 -10.67 10.99
C MET A 118 -0.17 -10.31 9.70
N LYS A 119 -1.18 -9.46 9.85
CA LYS A 119 -1.67 -8.63 8.75
C LYS A 119 -0.87 -7.34 8.67
N LYS A 120 -1.08 -6.44 9.63
CA LYS A 120 -0.24 -5.24 9.82
C LYS A 120 1.08 -5.60 10.47
N ILE A 121 2.17 -5.02 10.00
CA ILE A 121 3.49 -5.20 10.61
C ILE A 121 3.54 -4.52 11.98
N ILE A 122 3.95 -5.29 13.01
CA ILE A 122 4.25 -4.78 14.34
C ILE A 122 5.76 -4.95 14.59
N LEU A 123 6.50 -3.84 14.55
CA LEU A 123 7.98 -3.87 14.62
C LEU A 123 8.49 -4.42 15.95
N ALA A 124 7.83 -4.06 17.05
CA ALA A 124 8.19 -4.54 18.38
C ALA A 124 8.11 -6.08 18.47
N ASP A 125 7.06 -6.67 17.90
CA ASP A 125 6.85 -8.13 17.91
C ASP A 125 7.89 -8.86 17.05
N LEU A 126 8.26 -8.28 15.89
CA LEU A 126 9.35 -8.83 15.06
C LEU A 126 10.69 -8.79 15.80
N LYS A 127 10.98 -7.67 16.47
CA LYS A 127 12.18 -7.53 17.31
C LYS A 127 12.20 -8.55 18.44
N SER A 128 11.08 -8.67 19.16
CA SER A 128 10.90 -9.64 20.25
C SER A 128 11.10 -11.08 19.78
N ALA A 129 10.47 -11.46 18.66
CA ALA A 129 10.63 -12.78 18.06
C ALA A 129 12.10 -13.05 17.64
N TYR A 130 12.76 -12.05 17.06
CA TYR A 130 14.17 -12.16 16.66
C TYR A 130 15.08 -12.39 17.88
N PHE A 131 14.95 -11.61 18.95
CA PHE A 131 15.80 -11.73 20.14
C PHE A 131 15.32 -12.76 21.18
N ASN A 132 14.15 -13.38 20.96
CA ASN A 132 13.49 -14.28 21.91
C ASN A 132 13.19 -13.62 23.26
N GLN A 133 12.58 -12.42 23.20
CA GLN A 133 12.24 -11.57 24.35
C GLN A 133 10.74 -11.24 24.39
#